data_AF-A0A358PGL2-F1
#
_entry.id   AF-A0A358PGL2-F1
#
_cell.length_a   1.000
_cell.length_b   1.000
_cell.length_c   1.000
_cell.angle_alpha   90.00
_cell.angle_beta   90.00
_cell.angle_gamma   90.00
#
_symmetry.space_group_name_H-M   'P 1'
#
loop_
_entity.id
_entity.type
_entity.pdbx_description
1 polymer ?
#
loop_
_entity_poly.entity_id
_entity_poly.type
_entity_poly.pdbx_seq_one_letter_code
_entity_poly.pdbx_strand_id
1 'polypeptide(L)'
;DTGGIEPESEDIIAKQMRRQAELAIETAQVIVFLLDGKSGLTAADEDVADMLRRSKKPIVTVVNKIDHPKYEDAVYDFYTLGIGSPITISAEQGLGLGDMLDEIVSYFPQIEEESENDNTSIAIVGRPNVGKSSLVNALLGHERTIVSNVPGTTRDAIDSPFTWNDKEYTLIDTAGIRRKRSVEDETVERYSVIRSLAAIRRCDIALIVVDAERGLSEQDVRIAGYVHEEGKASVLIVNKWDLIEKDTYTAEKFKKKMLVDLAFMSYVPMLFISAKTGQRVNKVMELAEFAYEQNCTRISTGKLNDIISEAVTMNEPPVNAGRRLRVYYSTQAGIKPPTFIIFVNEPELMHFSYRRYLENYIRKSFEIKATPIRIIIRKRERSDTD
;
A
#
# COMPACT_ATOMS: atom_id res chain seq x y z
N ASP A 1 4.03 14.08 2.49
CA ASP A 1 3.76 15.19 3.42
C ASP A 1 4.56 14.96 4.68
N THR A 2 5.53 15.82 4.99
CA THR A 2 6.42 15.71 6.16
C THR A 2 6.18 16.81 7.19
N GLY A 3 5.15 17.65 7.03
CA GLY A 3 4.84 18.73 7.98
C GLY A 3 3.96 18.25 9.12
N GLY A 4 4.33 18.47 10.38
CA GLY A 4 3.39 18.16 11.47
C GLY A 4 3.84 18.29 12.93
N ILE A 5 5.04 18.82 13.24
CA ILE A 5 5.38 19.13 14.63
C ILE A 5 6.14 20.46 14.63
N GLU A 6 5.50 21.54 15.06
CA GLU A 6 6.13 22.86 15.27
C GLU A 6 6.97 22.85 16.56
N PRO A 7 8.30 23.05 16.50
CA PRO A 7 9.15 23.18 17.68
C PRO A 7 9.55 24.64 17.96
N GLU A 8 9.71 24.99 19.25
CA GLU A 8 9.94 26.35 19.76
C GLU A 8 11.37 26.93 19.53
N SER A 9 12.20 26.38 18.64
CA SER A 9 13.55 26.93 18.37
C SER A 9 14.08 26.69 16.95
N GLU A 10 14.74 27.70 16.38
CA GLU A 10 15.28 27.71 15.01
C GLU A 10 16.28 26.56 14.74
N ASP A 11 17.15 26.23 15.70
CA ASP A 11 18.14 25.15 15.56
C ASP A 11 17.53 23.74 15.47
N ILE A 12 16.38 23.51 16.13
CA ILE A 12 15.69 22.21 16.09
C ILE A 12 14.95 22.05 14.76
N ILE A 13 14.36 23.13 14.24
CA ILE A 13 13.66 23.15 12.95
C ILE A 13 14.63 22.80 11.82
N ALA A 14 15.80 23.45 11.77
CA ALA A 14 16.81 23.19 10.75
C ALA A 14 17.27 21.72 10.76
N LYS A 15 17.50 21.14 11.96
CA LYS A 15 17.90 19.74 12.11
C LYS A 15 16.80 18.76 11.69
N GLN A 16 15.53 19.07 11.95
CA GLN A 16 14.40 18.26 11.54
C GLN A 16 14.18 18.33 10.03
N MET A 17 14.21 19.54 9.44
CA MET A 17 14.11 19.74 7.99
C MET A 17 15.18 18.95 7.24
N ARG A 18 16.43 19.02 7.72
CA ARG A 18 17.55 18.24 7.16
C ARG A 18 17.25 16.74 7.14
N ARG A 19 16.80 16.19 8.27
CA ARG A 19 16.47 14.76 8.36
C ARG A 19 15.32 14.35 7.44
N GLN A 20 14.33 15.22 7.26
CA GLN A 20 13.21 14.98 6.35
C GLN A 20 13.67 15.00 4.89
N ALA A 21 14.52 15.95 4.52
CA ALA A 21 15.13 16.03 3.19
C ALA A 21 15.96 14.78 2.88
N GLU A 22 16.78 14.28 3.82
CA GLU A 22 17.53 13.02 3.64
C GLU A 22 16.62 11.83 3.33
N LEU A 23 15.50 11.69 4.05
CA LEU A 23 14.54 10.60 3.86
C LEU A 23 13.79 10.70 2.53
N ALA A 24 13.43 11.92 2.12
CA ALA A 24 12.83 12.18 0.81
C ALA A 24 13.82 11.86 -0.32
N ILE A 25 15.08 12.31 -0.17
CA ILE A 25 16.16 12.02 -1.12
C ILE A 25 16.37 10.53 -1.27
N GLU A 26 16.32 9.72 -0.21
CA GLU A 26 16.57 8.28 -0.32
C GLU A 26 15.46 7.56 -1.10
N THR A 27 14.20 7.91 -0.84
CA THR A 27 13.02 7.14 -1.31
C THR A 27 12.39 7.65 -2.60
N ALA A 28 12.54 8.93 -2.93
CA ALA A 28 11.84 9.54 -4.06
C ALA A 28 12.47 9.17 -5.41
N GLN A 29 11.65 9.06 -6.45
CA GLN A 29 12.10 9.02 -7.84
C GLN A 29 12.26 10.44 -8.42
N VAL A 30 11.34 11.33 -8.04
CA VAL A 30 11.33 12.77 -8.38
C VAL A 30 11.07 13.52 -7.08
N ILE A 31 11.85 14.56 -6.79
CA ILE A 31 11.72 15.36 -5.57
C ILE A 31 11.01 16.66 -5.92
N VAL A 32 9.96 17.02 -5.17
CA VAL A 32 9.33 18.34 -5.26
C VAL A 32 9.90 19.20 -4.15
N PHE A 33 10.65 20.24 -4.52
CA PHE A 33 11.22 21.19 -3.57
C PHE A 33 10.31 22.41 -3.47
N LEU A 34 9.49 22.44 -2.43
CA LEU A 34 8.43 23.44 -2.25
C LEU A 34 8.92 24.61 -1.39
N LEU A 35 8.81 25.82 -1.93
CA LEU A 35 9.25 27.09 -1.36
C LEU A 35 8.06 28.03 -1.15
N ASP A 36 8.21 29.01 -0.26
CA ASP A 36 7.19 30.03 0.00
C ASP A 36 7.52 31.35 -0.70
N GLY A 37 6.76 31.67 -1.75
CA GLY A 37 6.94 32.90 -2.53
C GLY A 37 6.60 34.19 -1.79
N LYS A 38 5.81 34.13 -0.70
CA LYS A 38 5.51 35.32 0.12
C LYS A 38 6.62 35.64 1.12
N SER A 39 7.25 34.59 1.64
CA SER A 39 8.29 34.71 2.68
C SER A 39 9.69 34.91 2.08
N GLY A 40 9.87 34.59 0.80
CA GLY A 40 11.16 34.68 0.12
C GLY A 40 12.08 33.51 0.50
N LEU A 41 13.35 33.65 0.13
CA LEU A 41 14.38 32.63 0.38
C LEU A 41 14.95 32.73 1.80
N THR A 42 15.01 31.60 2.49
CA THR A 42 15.59 31.51 3.84
C THR A 42 16.91 30.73 3.84
N ALA A 43 17.73 30.90 4.89
CA ALA A 43 18.96 30.13 5.05
C ALA A 43 18.71 28.60 5.13
N ALA A 44 17.56 28.20 5.68
CA ALA A 44 17.16 26.79 5.73
C ALA A 44 16.85 26.22 4.33
N ASP A 45 16.31 27.04 3.42
CA ASP A 45 16.07 26.64 2.03
C ASP A 45 17.39 26.46 1.28
N GLU A 46 18.39 27.32 1.53
CA GLU A 46 19.73 27.19 0.94
C GLU A 46 20.42 25.89 1.38
N ASP A 47 20.33 25.55 2.68
CA ASP A 47 20.88 24.31 3.24
C ASP A 47 20.24 23.05 2.61
N VAL A 48 18.91 23.05 2.49
CA VAL A 48 18.17 21.95 1.86
C VAL A 48 18.51 21.87 0.36
N ALA A 49 18.61 23.01 -0.32
CA ALA A 49 19.00 23.07 -1.72
C ALA A 49 20.39 22.45 -1.94
N ASP A 50 21.36 22.72 -1.05
CA ASP A 50 22.70 22.11 -1.11
C ASP A 50 22.67 20.58 -1.00
N MET A 51 21.81 20.05 -0.14
CA MET A 51 21.63 18.61 -0.01
C MET A 51 20.98 17.99 -1.25
N LEU A 52 19.93 18.65 -1.77
CA LEU A 52 19.23 18.22 -2.98
C LEU A 52 20.17 18.20 -4.18
N ARG A 53 21.03 19.21 -4.37
CA ARG A 53 22.06 19.24 -5.43
C ARG A 53 22.98 18.02 -5.40
N ARG A 54 23.33 17.52 -4.21
CA ARG A 54 24.20 16.33 -4.04
C ARG A 54 23.49 15.02 -4.35
N SER A 55 22.15 14.99 -4.33
CA SER A 55 21.35 13.78 -4.53
C SER A 55 21.40 13.23 -5.96
N LYS A 56 21.67 14.09 -6.96
CA LYS A 56 21.59 13.79 -8.40
C LYS A 56 20.24 13.23 -8.87
N LYS A 57 19.19 13.34 -8.06
CA LYS A 57 17.82 12.96 -8.44
C LYS A 57 17.15 14.11 -9.19
N PRO A 58 16.14 13.83 -10.04
CA PRO A 58 15.29 14.87 -10.61
C PRO A 58 14.62 15.69 -9.51
N ILE A 59 14.72 17.02 -9.61
CA ILE A 59 14.15 17.95 -8.65
C ILE A 59 13.29 18.97 -9.40
N VAL A 60 12.04 19.11 -8.96
CA VAL A 60 11.10 20.14 -9.43
C VAL A 60 10.98 21.19 -8.35
N THR A 61 11.54 22.38 -8.61
CA THR A 61 11.48 23.52 -7.69
C THR A 61 10.16 24.24 -7.87
N VAL A 62 9.40 24.38 -6.79
CA VAL A 62 8.04 24.92 -6.81
C VAL A 62 7.93 26.06 -5.81
N VAL A 63 7.52 27.24 -6.27
CA VAL A 63 7.31 28.42 -5.42
C VAL A 63 5.81 28.60 -5.21
N ASN A 64 5.33 28.33 -4.00
CA ASN A 64 3.93 28.40 -3.65
C ASN A 64 3.51 29.80 -3.18
N LYS A 65 2.20 30.05 -3.11
CA LYS A 65 1.56 31.31 -2.68
C LYS A 65 1.77 32.51 -3.62
N ILE A 66 2.03 32.23 -4.90
CA ILE A 66 2.06 33.26 -5.95
C ILE A 66 0.65 33.46 -6.48
N ASP A 67 -0.10 34.32 -5.80
CA ASP A 67 -1.54 34.54 -6.06
C ASP A 67 -1.80 35.61 -7.15
N HIS A 68 -0.78 36.34 -7.58
CA HIS A 68 -0.93 37.43 -8.56
C HIS A 68 0.33 37.55 -9.43
N PRO A 69 0.21 37.84 -10.75
CA PRO A 69 1.35 38.07 -11.66
C PRO A 69 2.35 39.15 -11.24
N LYS A 70 1.98 39.97 -10.24
CA LYS A 70 2.83 41.05 -9.72
C LYS A 70 3.98 40.50 -8.85
N TYR A 71 3.86 39.25 -8.42
CA TYR A 71 4.88 38.55 -7.64
C TYR A 71 5.79 37.68 -8.52
N GLU A 72 5.65 37.71 -9.86
CA GLU A 72 6.57 37.01 -10.76
C GLU A 72 8.00 37.55 -10.66
N ASP A 73 8.18 38.84 -10.36
CA ASP A 73 9.51 39.41 -10.11
C ASP A 73 10.18 38.83 -8.85
N ALA A 74 9.42 38.33 -7.87
CA ALA A 74 9.96 37.66 -6.69
C ALA A 74 10.53 36.26 -7.01
N VAL A 75 10.25 35.73 -8.21
CA VAL A 75 10.76 34.43 -8.66
C VAL A 75 12.25 34.50 -8.98
N TYR A 76 12.77 35.67 -9.38
CA TYR A 76 14.18 35.85 -9.72
C TYR A 76 15.11 35.47 -8.57
N ASP A 77 14.72 35.75 -7.32
CA ASP A 77 15.49 35.38 -6.14
C ASP A 77 15.64 33.86 -6.02
N PHE A 78 14.62 33.10 -6.40
CA PHE A 78 14.64 31.63 -6.32
C PHE A 78 15.48 30.95 -7.41
N TYR A 79 15.77 31.64 -8.52
CA TYR A 79 16.73 31.15 -9.51
C TYR A 79 18.16 31.05 -8.95
N THR A 80 18.49 31.84 -7.92
CA THR A 80 19.82 31.82 -7.30
C THR A 80 20.16 30.47 -6.66
N LEU A 81 19.15 29.66 -6.33
CA LEU A 81 19.33 28.30 -5.83
C LEU A 81 19.98 27.37 -6.86
N GLY A 82 19.93 27.69 -8.16
CA GLY A 82 20.57 26.87 -9.19
C GLY A 82 20.00 25.44 -9.27
N ILE A 83 18.74 25.24 -8.87
CA ILE A 83 18.02 23.97 -8.96
C ILE A 83 16.82 24.15 -9.89
N GLY A 84 16.98 23.72 -11.14
CA GLY A 84 15.92 23.78 -12.15
C GLY A 84 15.39 25.19 -12.43
N SER A 85 14.27 25.26 -13.13
CA SER A 85 13.51 26.51 -13.30
C SER A 85 12.36 26.51 -12.30
N PRO A 86 12.22 27.51 -11.41
CA PRO A 86 11.15 27.53 -10.43
C PRO A 86 9.78 27.63 -11.10
N ILE A 87 8.87 26.71 -10.77
CA ILE A 87 7.48 26.74 -11.19
C ILE A 87 6.66 27.44 -10.11
N THR A 88 5.96 28.51 -10.46
CA THR A 88 5.10 29.22 -9.51
C THR A 88 3.72 28.59 -9.44
N ILE A 89 3.22 28.40 -8.21
CA ILE A 89 1.86 27.92 -7.99
C ILE A 89 1.13 28.79 -6.96
N SER A 90 -0.19 28.75 -7.03
CA SER A 90 -1.06 29.07 -5.90
C SER A 90 -1.89 27.82 -5.58
N ALA A 91 -1.46 27.05 -4.58
CA ALA A 91 -2.20 25.85 -4.18
C ALA A 91 -3.63 26.18 -3.68
N GLU A 92 -3.83 27.35 -3.09
CA GLU A 92 -5.14 27.81 -2.61
C GLU A 92 -6.11 28.13 -3.75
N GLN A 93 -5.60 28.73 -4.83
CA GLN A 93 -6.41 29.14 -5.98
C GLN A 93 -6.38 28.14 -7.14
N GLY A 94 -5.55 27.10 -7.04
CA GLY A 94 -5.38 26.07 -8.07
C GLY A 94 -4.56 26.50 -9.29
N LEU A 95 -3.81 27.62 -9.20
CA LEU A 95 -3.01 28.15 -10.32
C LEU A 95 -1.65 27.45 -10.41
N GLY A 96 -1.16 27.20 -11.64
CA GLY A 96 0.16 26.61 -11.92
C GLY A 96 0.32 25.14 -11.54
N LEU A 97 -0.70 24.51 -10.94
CA LEU A 97 -0.66 23.09 -10.55
C LEU A 97 -0.52 22.15 -11.76
N GLY A 98 -1.11 22.50 -12.90
CA GLY A 98 -0.98 21.73 -14.14
C GLY A 98 0.47 21.67 -14.62
N ASP A 99 1.09 22.83 -14.80
CA ASP A 99 2.49 22.94 -15.24
C ASP A 99 3.45 22.24 -14.27
N MET A 100 3.21 22.37 -12.96
CA MET A 100 3.96 21.64 -11.94
C MET A 100 3.85 20.11 -12.12
N LEU A 101 2.64 19.61 -12.34
CA LEU A 101 2.40 18.18 -12.52
C LEU A 101 2.99 17.67 -13.83
N ASP A 102 2.89 18.42 -14.92
CA ASP A 102 3.46 18.06 -16.22
C ASP A 102 4.99 17.95 -16.13
N GLU A 103 5.66 18.89 -15.45
CA GLU A 103 7.10 18.83 -15.21
C GLU A 103 7.47 17.60 -14.37
N ILE A 104 6.72 17.29 -13.30
CA ILE A 104 6.94 16.09 -12.48
C ILE A 104 6.82 14.82 -13.33
N VAL A 105 5.77 14.73 -14.15
CA VAL A 105 5.49 13.57 -15.00
C VAL A 105 6.59 13.38 -16.05
N SER A 106 7.19 14.46 -16.57
CA SER A 106 8.26 14.41 -17.56
C SER A 106 9.50 13.63 -17.12
N TYR A 107 9.76 13.56 -15.81
CA TYR A 107 10.88 12.81 -15.23
C TYR A 107 10.58 11.35 -14.97
N PHE A 108 9.31 10.93 -15.05
CA PHE A 108 8.99 9.52 -15.02
C PHE A 108 9.41 8.91 -16.37
N PRO A 109 10.00 7.70 -16.36
CA PRO A 109 10.24 7.00 -17.61
C PRO A 109 8.91 6.94 -18.35
N GLN A 110 8.91 7.21 -19.66
CA GLN A 110 7.77 6.83 -20.48
C GLN A 110 7.60 5.34 -20.27
N ILE A 111 6.54 4.97 -19.57
CA ILE A 111 6.13 3.59 -19.46
C ILE A 111 5.67 3.29 -20.88
N GLU A 112 6.57 2.71 -21.69
CA GLU A 112 6.11 1.78 -22.72
C GLU A 112 5.10 0.91 -21.99
N GLU A 113 3.84 0.88 -22.45
CA GLU A 113 2.81 0.02 -21.88
C GLU A 113 3.47 -1.33 -21.65
N GLU A 114 3.85 -1.61 -20.39
CA GLU A 114 4.48 -2.89 -20.08
C GLU A 114 3.38 -3.87 -20.44
N SER A 115 3.61 -4.60 -21.54
CA SER A 115 2.82 -5.75 -21.94
C SER A 115 2.43 -6.47 -20.67
N GLU A 116 1.12 -6.72 -20.45
CA GLU A 116 0.58 -7.42 -19.28
C GLU A 116 1.61 -8.44 -18.76
N ASN A 117 2.47 -8.02 -17.85
CA ASN A 117 3.55 -8.88 -17.41
C ASN A 117 2.84 -9.80 -16.44
N ASP A 118 2.66 -11.06 -16.83
CA ASP A 118 2.10 -12.14 -16.01
C ASP A 118 2.87 -12.37 -14.69
N ASN A 119 3.97 -11.64 -14.49
CA ASN A 119 4.80 -11.66 -13.32
C ASN A 119 4.09 -11.08 -12.09
N THR A 120 3.57 -11.98 -11.25
CA THR A 120 2.88 -11.61 -10.01
C THR A 120 3.87 -11.34 -8.89
N SER A 121 3.75 -10.17 -8.25
CA SER A 121 4.69 -9.73 -7.22
C SER A 121 4.23 -10.11 -5.81
N ILE A 122 5.13 -10.70 -5.01
CA ILE A 122 4.85 -11.23 -3.67
C ILE A 122 5.80 -10.60 -2.65
N ALA A 123 5.26 -9.98 -1.61
CA ALA A 123 6.04 -9.52 -0.46
C ALA A 123 5.86 -10.46 0.74
N ILE A 124 6.95 -10.77 1.44
CA ILE A 124 6.93 -11.50 2.71
C ILE A 124 7.20 -10.50 3.83
N VAL A 125 6.16 -10.20 4.62
CA VAL A 125 6.17 -9.13 5.61
C VAL A 125 5.92 -9.66 7.01
N GLY A 126 6.30 -8.88 8.02
CA GLY A 126 6.15 -9.26 9.43
C GLY A 126 7.36 -8.84 10.25
N ARG A 127 7.25 -8.98 11.57
CA ARG A 127 8.31 -8.59 12.50
C ARG A 127 9.66 -9.28 12.27
N PRO A 128 10.78 -8.71 12.74
CA PRO A 128 12.06 -9.42 12.80
C PRO A 128 11.92 -10.82 13.45
N ASN A 129 12.72 -11.78 13.01
CA ASN A 129 12.87 -13.12 13.63
C ASN A 129 11.63 -14.05 13.64
N VAL A 130 10.54 -13.68 12.96
CA VAL A 130 9.36 -14.56 12.73
C VAL A 130 9.61 -15.69 11.71
N GLY A 131 10.79 -15.68 11.06
CA GLY A 131 11.21 -16.72 10.10
C GLY A 131 10.95 -16.41 8.62
N LYS A 132 10.83 -15.12 8.25
CA LYS A 132 10.71 -14.68 6.85
C LYS A 132 11.82 -15.22 5.95
N SER A 133 13.08 -15.14 6.38
CA SER A 133 14.23 -15.64 5.59
C SER A 133 14.20 -17.15 5.41
N SER A 134 13.80 -17.88 6.45
CA SER A 134 13.61 -19.33 6.35
C SER A 134 12.50 -19.67 5.36
N LEU A 135 11.39 -18.90 5.37
CA LEU A 135 10.30 -19.10 4.42
C LEU A 135 10.73 -18.80 2.98
N VAL A 136 11.44 -17.70 2.72
CA VAL A 136 12.00 -17.38 1.40
C VAL A 136 12.86 -18.54 0.88
N ASN A 137 13.79 -19.03 1.70
CA ASN A 137 14.67 -20.13 1.29
C ASN A 137 13.90 -21.43 1.07
N ALA A 138 12.90 -21.72 1.91
CA ALA A 138 12.08 -22.91 1.76
C ALA A 138 11.19 -22.85 0.50
N LEU A 139 10.69 -21.67 0.13
CA LEU A 139 9.93 -21.46 -1.11
C LEU A 139 10.82 -21.59 -2.35
N LEU A 140 11.99 -20.97 -2.34
CA LEU A 140 12.94 -21.00 -3.47
C LEU A 140 13.63 -22.36 -3.64
N GLY A 141 13.75 -23.15 -2.56
CA GLY A 141 14.29 -24.51 -2.58
C GLY A 141 13.25 -25.61 -2.76
N HIS A 142 11.98 -25.27 -2.99
CA HIS A 142 10.92 -26.23 -3.20
C HIS A 142 11.00 -26.85 -4.61
N GLU A 143 10.69 -28.14 -4.78
CA GLU A 143 10.85 -28.87 -6.06
C GLU A 143 10.14 -28.22 -7.27
N ARG A 144 9.04 -27.52 -7.00
CA ARG A 144 8.22 -26.83 -8.02
C ARG A 144 8.67 -25.39 -8.33
N THR A 145 9.73 -24.93 -7.68
CA THR A 145 10.23 -23.57 -7.82
C THR A 145 11.52 -23.58 -8.63
N ILE A 146 11.57 -22.81 -9.72
CA ILE A 146 12.80 -22.61 -10.49
C ILE A 146 13.22 -21.15 -10.34
N VAL A 147 14.44 -20.92 -9.85
CA VAL A 147 14.99 -19.57 -9.70
C VAL A 147 15.53 -19.11 -11.05
N SER A 148 15.05 -17.97 -11.54
CA SER A 148 15.61 -17.35 -12.74
C SER A 148 16.87 -16.57 -12.36
N ASN A 149 17.97 -16.84 -13.07
CA ASN A 149 19.21 -16.07 -12.95
C ASN A 149 19.29 -14.94 -13.98
N VAL A 150 18.23 -14.70 -14.77
CA VAL A 150 18.23 -13.67 -15.81
C VAL A 150 18.10 -12.30 -15.12
N PRO A 151 19.14 -11.43 -15.17
CA PRO A 151 19.06 -10.10 -14.59
C PRO A 151 18.16 -9.24 -15.48
N GLY A 152 16.88 -9.16 -15.11
CA GLY A 152 15.91 -8.30 -15.79
C GLY A 152 16.04 -6.85 -15.33
N THR A 153 16.82 -6.06 -16.06
CA THR A 153 16.95 -4.59 -15.96
C THR A 153 17.48 -4.02 -14.62
N THR A 154 18.29 -2.98 -14.72
CA THR A 154 19.14 -2.43 -13.65
C THR A 154 18.40 -1.48 -12.70
N ARG A 155 17.26 -1.87 -12.11
CA ARG A 155 16.61 -1.02 -11.08
C ARG A 155 16.56 -1.59 -9.67
N ASP A 156 16.49 -2.91 -9.46
CA ASP A 156 16.43 -3.47 -8.10
C ASP A 156 17.16 -4.82 -7.95
N ALA A 157 18.44 -4.80 -7.57
CA ALA A 157 19.25 -5.99 -7.23
C ALA A 157 18.81 -6.71 -5.92
N ILE A 158 17.55 -6.53 -5.52
CA ILE A 158 16.98 -6.86 -4.21
C ILE A 158 15.82 -7.86 -4.34
N ASP A 159 15.20 -7.97 -5.52
CA ASP A 159 14.08 -8.85 -5.79
C ASP A 159 14.55 -10.21 -6.35
N SER A 160 13.79 -11.28 -6.11
CA SER A 160 14.12 -12.64 -6.58
C SER A 160 13.02 -13.17 -7.49
N PRO A 161 13.23 -13.21 -8.83
CA PRO A 161 12.29 -13.84 -9.74
C PRO A 161 12.34 -15.36 -9.60
N PHE A 162 11.18 -16.00 -9.68
CA PHE A 162 11.04 -17.45 -9.67
C PHE A 162 9.82 -17.89 -10.45
N THR A 163 9.80 -19.14 -10.90
CA THR A 163 8.61 -19.74 -11.50
C THR A 163 7.98 -20.76 -10.57
N TRP A 164 6.66 -20.85 -10.58
CA TRP A 164 5.90 -21.87 -9.86
C TRP A 164 4.73 -22.32 -10.73
N ASN A 165 4.64 -23.63 -11.02
CA ASN A 165 3.68 -24.20 -11.99
C ASN A 165 3.65 -23.43 -13.32
N ASP A 166 4.82 -23.17 -13.90
CA ASP A 166 5.00 -22.48 -15.19
C ASP A 166 4.51 -21.02 -15.25
N LYS A 167 4.13 -20.42 -14.11
CA LYS A 167 3.84 -18.99 -13.98
C LYS A 167 5.00 -18.24 -13.34
N GLU A 168 5.22 -17.01 -13.78
CA GLU A 168 6.28 -16.14 -13.28
C GLU A 168 5.84 -15.37 -12.03
N TYR A 169 6.72 -15.33 -11.04
CA TYR A 169 6.53 -14.61 -9.79
C TYR A 169 7.80 -13.87 -9.42
N THR A 170 7.63 -12.79 -8.65
CA THR A 170 8.76 -12.05 -8.09
C THR A 170 8.60 -11.90 -6.58
N LEU A 171 9.55 -12.40 -5.81
CA LEU A 171 9.64 -12.06 -4.38
C LEU A 171 10.27 -10.67 -4.23
N ILE A 172 9.53 -9.73 -3.65
CA ILE A 172 9.97 -8.35 -3.42
C ILE A 172 10.82 -8.24 -2.16
N ASP A 173 11.89 -7.45 -2.21
CA ASP A 173 12.81 -7.11 -1.12
C ASP A 173 13.46 -8.31 -0.41
N THR A 174 13.91 -9.31 -1.20
CA THR A 174 14.61 -10.49 -0.66
C THR A 174 15.99 -10.19 -0.09
N ALA A 175 16.68 -9.12 -0.54
CA ALA A 175 18.02 -8.80 -0.03
C ALA A 175 18.00 -8.28 1.43
N GLY A 176 16.97 -7.54 1.86
CA GLY A 176 16.78 -7.18 3.27
C GLY A 176 16.53 -8.40 4.17
N ILE A 177 15.95 -9.46 3.61
CA ILE A 177 15.67 -10.72 4.30
C ILE A 177 16.93 -11.62 4.35
N ARG A 178 17.78 -11.61 3.32
CA ARG A 178 19.03 -12.40 3.25
C ARG A 178 20.20 -11.78 4.04
N ARG A 179 20.32 -10.45 4.10
CA ARG A 179 21.42 -9.74 4.81
C ARG A 179 21.31 -9.75 6.33
N LYS A 180 20.13 -9.99 6.91
CA LYS A 180 19.91 -9.97 8.38
C LYS A 180 20.63 -11.04 9.19
N ARG A 181 21.40 -11.94 8.56
CA ARG A 181 22.19 -12.95 9.28
C ARG A 181 23.49 -12.40 9.88
N SER A 182 23.89 -11.16 9.57
CA SER A 182 25.24 -10.67 9.90
C SER A 182 25.34 -9.31 10.60
N VAL A 183 24.26 -8.66 11.03
CA VAL A 183 24.35 -7.36 11.73
C VAL A 183 23.39 -7.30 12.92
N GLU A 184 23.95 -7.32 14.13
CA GLU A 184 23.29 -7.05 15.40
C GLU A 184 23.34 -5.53 15.65
N ASP A 185 22.35 -4.78 15.18
CA ASP A 185 22.22 -3.37 15.55
C ASP A 185 20.75 -3.00 15.74
N GLU A 186 20.43 -2.34 16.86
CA GLU A 186 19.08 -1.81 17.18
C GLU A 186 18.58 -0.78 16.15
N THR A 187 19.49 -0.18 15.36
CA THR A 187 19.13 0.72 14.25
C THR A 187 18.36 0.00 13.14
N VAL A 188 18.48 -1.33 13.00
CA VAL A 188 17.90 -2.14 11.93
C VAL A 188 16.37 -2.31 12.04
N GLU A 189 15.78 -2.13 13.22
CA GLU A 189 14.34 -2.39 13.43
C GLU A 189 13.43 -1.37 12.73
N ARG A 190 13.74 -0.07 12.84
CA ARG A 190 12.96 0.99 12.16
C ARG A 190 13.08 0.88 10.63
N TYR A 191 14.29 0.63 10.13
CA TYR A 191 14.51 0.40 8.70
C TYR A 191 13.77 -0.85 8.20
N SER A 192 13.59 -1.88 9.04
CA SER A 192 12.81 -3.06 8.67
C SER A 192 11.33 -2.77 8.42
N VAL A 193 10.75 -1.81 9.13
CA VAL A 193 9.34 -1.41 8.94
C VAL A 193 9.21 -0.62 7.64
N ILE A 194 10.05 0.40 7.44
CA ILE A 194 10.02 1.23 6.21
C ILE A 194 10.18 0.35 4.96
N ARG A 195 11.12 -0.59 4.98
CA ARG A 195 11.32 -1.58 3.91
C ARG A 195 10.10 -2.46 3.68
N SER A 196 9.45 -2.91 4.75
CA SER A 196 8.22 -3.69 4.63
C SER A 196 7.09 -2.86 3.99
N LEU A 197 6.96 -1.58 4.35
CA LEU A 197 5.98 -0.69 3.72
C LEU A 197 6.25 -0.49 2.22
N ALA A 198 7.52 -0.27 1.84
CA ALA A 198 7.92 -0.16 0.44
C ALA A 198 7.62 -1.44 -0.34
N ALA A 199 7.92 -2.61 0.23
CA ALA A 199 7.60 -3.91 -0.38
C ALA A 199 6.08 -4.11 -0.54
N ILE A 200 5.27 -3.70 0.44
CA ILE A 200 3.81 -3.81 0.38
C ILE A 200 3.24 -2.97 -0.77
N ARG A 201 3.72 -1.73 -0.96
CA ARG A 201 3.27 -0.88 -2.06
C ARG A 201 3.49 -1.53 -3.43
N ARG A 202 4.65 -2.18 -3.59
CA ARG A 202 5.08 -2.80 -4.85
C ARG A 202 4.51 -4.19 -5.11
N CYS A 203 3.99 -4.90 -4.10
CA CYS A 203 3.49 -6.26 -4.28
C CYS A 203 2.01 -6.32 -4.70
N ASP A 204 1.59 -7.39 -5.37
CA ASP A 204 0.20 -7.80 -5.55
C ASP A 204 -0.31 -8.59 -4.33
N ILE A 205 0.56 -9.43 -3.78
CA ILE A 205 0.25 -10.37 -2.69
C ILE A 205 1.19 -10.11 -1.50
N ALA A 206 0.63 -9.96 -0.31
CA ALA A 206 1.35 -9.88 0.96
C ALA A 206 1.18 -11.17 1.77
N LEU A 207 2.29 -11.86 2.02
CA LEU A 207 2.38 -12.96 2.97
C LEU A 207 2.77 -12.41 4.34
N ILE A 208 1.80 -12.28 5.24
CA ILE A 208 1.99 -11.75 6.59
C ILE A 208 2.47 -12.90 7.48
N VAL A 209 3.75 -12.91 7.85
CA VAL A 209 4.36 -13.97 8.65
C VAL A 209 4.35 -13.61 10.13
N VAL A 210 3.78 -14.49 10.92
CA VAL A 210 3.74 -14.40 12.39
C VAL A 210 4.37 -15.63 13.02
N ASP A 211 4.94 -15.45 14.20
CA ASP A 211 5.54 -16.53 14.99
C ASP A 211 4.45 -17.18 15.85
N ALA A 212 4.25 -18.49 15.72
CA ALA A 212 3.24 -19.23 16.47
C ALA A 212 3.44 -19.16 17.99
N GLU A 213 4.68 -19.16 18.48
CA GLU A 213 4.97 -19.15 19.93
C GLU A 213 4.64 -17.77 20.53
N ARG A 214 4.94 -16.70 19.77
CA ARG A 214 4.79 -15.31 20.24
C ARG A 214 3.42 -14.73 19.95
N GLY A 215 2.70 -15.25 18.95
CA GLY A 215 1.45 -14.69 18.46
C GLY A 215 1.61 -13.29 17.82
N LEU A 216 0.49 -12.61 17.66
CA LEU A 216 0.43 -11.24 17.13
C LEU A 216 0.90 -10.23 18.18
N SER A 217 1.71 -9.27 17.72
CA SER A 217 2.01 -8.03 18.45
C SER A 217 1.38 -6.83 17.77
N GLU A 218 1.45 -5.67 18.42
CA GLU A 218 1.04 -4.38 17.84
C GLU A 218 1.72 -4.09 16.49
N GLN A 219 2.99 -4.46 16.32
CA GLN A 219 3.69 -4.24 15.05
C GLN A 219 3.16 -5.14 13.93
N ASP A 220 2.78 -6.39 14.24
CA ASP A 220 2.18 -7.29 13.26
C ASP A 220 0.79 -6.77 12.84
N VAL A 221 -0.01 -6.30 13.80
CA VAL A 221 -1.31 -5.68 13.55
C VAL A 221 -1.16 -4.42 12.69
N ARG A 222 -0.16 -3.58 12.95
CA ARG A 222 0.12 -2.37 12.14
C ARG A 222 0.52 -2.73 10.70
N ILE A 223 1.39 -3.72 10.52
CA ILE A 223 1.78 -4.20 9.18
C ILE A 223 0.54 -4.74 8.44
N ALA A 224 -0.28 -5.56 9.11
CA ALA A 224 -1.53 -6.08 8.54
C ALA A 224 -2.52 -4.97 8.17
N GLY A 225 -2.67 -3.94 9.00
CA GLY A 225 -3.47 -2.75 8.72
C GLY A 225 -3.01 -2.06 7.44
N TYR A 226 -1.70 -1.86 7.28
CA TYR A 226 -1.15 -1.27 6.08
C TYR A 226 -1.39 -2.12 4.82
N VAL A 227 -1.19 -3.44 4.91
CA VAL A 227 -1.53 -4.38 3.82
C VAL A 227 -3.00 -4.27 3.40
N HIS A 228 -3.91 -4.16 4.37
CA HIS A 228 -5.34 -4.00 4.14
C HIS A 228 -5.67 -2.68 3.44
N GLU A 229 -5.12 -1.56 3.93
CA GLU A 229 -5.34 -0.21 3.39
C GLU A 229 -4.83 -0.10 1.94
N GLU A 230 -3.65 -0.64 1.66
CA GLU A 230 -3.05 -0.72 0.33
C GLU A 230 -3.83 -1.64 -0.63
N GLY A 231 -4.83 -2.37 -0.14
CA GLY A 231 -5.72 -3.14 -0.99
C GLY A 231 -5.10 -4.45 -1.49
N LYS A 232 -4.12 -5.01 -0.78
CA LYS A 232 -3.34 -6.16 -1.27
C LYS A 232 -4.02 -7.50 -0.99
N ALA A 233 -3.85 -8.44 -1.91
CA ALA A 233 -4.16 -9.84 -1.63
C ALA A 233 -3.31 -10.29 -0.43
N SER A 234 -3.92 -10.99 0.52
CA SER A 234 -3.32 -11.20 1.84
C SER A 234 -3.45 -12.64 2.29
N VAL A 235 -2.38 -13.21 2.82
CA VAL A 235 -2.38 -14.52 3.48
C VAL A 235 -1.64 -14.40 4.81
N LEU A 236 -2.25 -14.91 5.89
CA LEU A 236 -1.61 -14.95 7.20
C LEU A 236 -0.88 -16.28 7.39
N ILE A 237 0.44 -16.22 7.48
CA ILE A 237 1.33 -17.37 7.63
C ILE A 237 1.76 -17.48 9.08
N VAL A 238 1.24 -18.50 9.79
CA VAL A 238 1.63 -18.81 11.16
C VAL A 238 2.79 -19.80 11.12
N ASN A 239 4.01 -19.29 11.27
CA ASN A 239 5.25 -20.05 11.16
C ASN A 239 5.71 -20.61 12.52
N LYS A 240 6.69 -21.52 12.50
CA LYS A 240 7.20 -22.26 13.67
C LYS A 240 6.15 -23.16 14.32
N TRP A 241 5.20 -23.64 13.53
CA TRP A 241 4.15 -24.53 14.02
C TRP A 241 4.67 -25.90 14.52
N ASP A 242 5.93 -26.24 14.23
CA ASP A 242 6.63 -27.39 14.78
C ASP A 242 6.91 -27.26 16.29
N LEU A 243 7.00 -26.05 16.83
CA LEU A 243 7.33 -25.79 18.24
C LEU A 243 6.10 -25.80 19.16
N ILE A 244 4.89 -25.77 18.59
CA ILE A 244 3.65 -25.76 19.37
C ILE A 244 3.25 -27.20 19.72
N GLU A 245 3.06 -27.47 21.01
CA GLU A 245 2.40 -28.69 21.48
C GLU A 245 0.93 -28.66 21.07
N LYS A 246 0.47 -29.75 20.44
CA LYS A 246 -0.82 -29.77 19.74
C LYS A 246 -1.82 -30.66 20.48
N ASP A 247 -2.98 -30.08 20.77
CA ASP A 247 -4.22 -30.80 21.03
C ASP A 247 -5.18 -30.68 19.83
N THR A 248 -6.32 -31.38 19.88
CA THR A 248 -7.35 -31.36 18.82
C THR A 248 -7.89 -29.96 18.50
N TYR A 249 -7.83 -29.02 19.44
CA TYR A 249 -8.45 -27.70 19.36
C TYR A 249 -7.45 -26.54 19.22
N THR A 250 -6.14 -26.82 19.20
CA THR A 250 -5.10 -25.80 19.30
C THR A 250 -5.15 -24.87 18.09
N ALA A 251 -5.26 -25.41 16.89
CA ALA A 251 -5.36 -24.62 15.66
C ALA A 251 -6.62 -23.73 15.63
N GLU A 252 -7.76 -24.25 16.08
CA GLU A 252 -9.02 -23.49 16.18
C GLU A 252 -8.91 -22.35 17.19
N LYS A 253 -8.35 -22.61 18.38
CA LYS A 253 -8.15 -21.60 19.42
C LYS A 253 -7.22 -20.49 18.93
N PHE A 254 -6.11 -20.85 18.27
CA PHE A 254 -5.21 -19.88 17.64
C PHE A 254 -5.93 -19.05 16.59
N LYS A 255 -6.69 -19.69 15.70
CA LYS A 255 -7.43 -18.99 14.65
C LYS A 255 -8.42 -17.97 15.23
N LYS A 256 -9.20 -18.38 16.23
CA LYS A 256 -10.15 -17.48 16.92
C LYS A 256 -9.44 -16.30 17.59
N LYS A 257 -8.35 -16.54 18.31
CA LYS A 257 -7.56 -15.47 18.95
C LYS A 257 -7.05 -14.45 17.94
N MET A 258 -6.39 -14.91 16.88
CA MET A 258 -5.82 -14.01 15.87
C MET A 258 -6.89 -13.25 15.08
N LEU A 259 -8.07 -13.84 14.85
CA LEU A 259 -9.19 -13.16 14.19
C LEU A 259 -9.80 -12.04 15.04
N VAL A 260 -9.71 -12.13 16.37
CA VAL A 260 -10.11 -11.03 17.26
C VAL A 260 -9.17 -9.85 17.06
N ASP A 261 -7.86 -10.09 17.08
CA ASP A 261 -6.84 -9.05 16.90
C ASP A 261 -6.84 -8.46 15.48
N LEU A 262 -7.24 -9.26 14.48
CA LEU A 262 -7.31 -8.87 13.06
C LEU A 262 -8.76 -8.78 12.55
N ALA A 263 -9.69 -8.28 13.38
CA ALA A 263 -11.11 -8.20 13.04
C ALA A 263 -11.42 -7.40 11.74
N PHE A 264 -10.54 -6.47 11.36
CA PHE A 264 -10.62 -5.69 10.11
C PHE A 264 -10.21 -6.51 8.86
N MET A 265 -9.49 -7.62 9.04
CA MET A 265 -9.09 -8.57 8.00
C MET A 265 -9.74 -9.94 8.21
N SER A 266 -11.00 -10.00 8.62
CA SER A 266 -11.70 -11.28 8.84
C SER A 266 -11.75 -12.20 7.60
N TYR A 267 -11.49 -11.65 6.41
CA TYR A 267 -11.40 -12.38 5.15
C TYR A 267 -10.07 -13.10 4.93
N VAL A 268 -9.03 -12.83 5.75
CA VAL A 268 -7.68 -13.34 5.52
C VAL A 268 -7.61 -14.85 5.82
N PRO A 269 -7.19 -15.69 4.86
CA PRO A 269 -6.94 -17.09 5.13
C PRO A 269 -5.68 -17.24 5.98
N MET A 270 -5.69 -18.24 6.85
CA MET A 270 -4.60 -18.53 7.78
C MET A 270 -4.00 -19.90 7.48
N LEU A 271 -2.68 -19.94 7.32
CA LEU A 271 -1.94 -21.16 7.03
C LEU A 271 -0.86 -21.39 8.10
N PHE A 272 -0.93 -22.53 8.77
CA PHE A 272 0.06 -22.96 9.75
C PHE A 272 1.16 -23.77 9.06
N ILE A 273 2.41 -23.33 9.19
CA ILE A 273 3.57 -23.94 8.53
C ILE A 273 4.76 -24.07 9.49
N SER A 274 5.76 -24.84 9.06
CA SER A 274 7.12 -24.74 9.57
C SER A 274 8.09 -24.57 8.41
N ALA A 275 8.65 -23.38 8.27
CA ALA A 275 9.71 -23.13 7.29
C ALA A 275 10.99 -23.92 7.60
N LYS A 276 11.20 -24.34 8.86
CA LYS A 276 12.37 -25.12 9.27
C LYS A 276 12.28 -26.58 8.82
N THR A 277 11.11 -27.20 9.01
CA THR A 277 10.89 -28.62 8.66
C THR A 277 10.35 -28.81 7.25
N GLY A 278 9.92 -27.74 6.58
CA GLY A 278 9.23 -27.79 5.29
C GLY A 278 7.73 -28.08 5.40
N GLN A 279 7.20 -28.27 6.62
CA GLN A 279 5.78 -28.59 6.83
C GLN A 279 4.86 -27.55 6.18
N ARG A 280 4.08 -28.00 5.17
CA ARG A 280 3.05 -27.22 4.45
C ARG A 280 3.58 -25.98 3.71
N VAL A 281 4.88 -25.89 3.46
CA VAL A 281 5.46 -24.76 2.69
C VAL A 281 4.90 -24.73 1.26
N ASN A 282 4.67 -25.89 0.64
CA ASN A 282 4.07 -26.00 -0.69
C ASN A 282 2.70 -25.32 -0.81
N LYS A 283 1.90 -25.34 0.27
CA LYS A 283 0.56 -24.75 0.32
C LYS A 283 0.57 -23.22 0.36
N VAL A 284 1.72 -22.61 0.65
CA VAL A 284 1.85 -21.14 0.70
C VAL A 284 1.59 -20.56 -0.68
N MET A 285 2.19 -21.14 -1.73
CA MET A 285 2.00 -20.66 -3.10
C MET A 285 0.59 -20.96 -3.63
N GLU A 286 0.04 -22.13 -3.35
CA GLU A 286 -1.37 -22.46 -3.69
C GLU A 286 -2.34 -21.42 -3.12
N LEU A 287 -2.11 -20.99 -1.87
CA LEU A 287 -2.95 -20.00 -1.20
C LEU A 287 -2.67 -18.56 -1.68
N ALA A 288 -1.44 -18.27 -2.09
CA ALA A 288 -1.07 -16.99 -2.70
C ALA A 288 -1.77 -16.81 -4.06
N GLU A 289 -1.73 -17.83 -4.93
CA GLU A 289 -2.46 -17.82 -6.20
C GLU A 289 -3.95 -17.61 -6.00
N PHE A 290 -4.56 -18.39 -5.09
CA PHE A 290 -5.95 -18.20 -4.72
C PHE A 290 -6.22 -16.76 -4.28
N ALA A 291 -5.36 -16.19 -3.42
CA ALA A 291 -5.54 -14.80 -2.97
C ALA A 291 -5.46 -13.79 -4.11
N TYR A 292 -4.58 -14.00 -5.08
CA TYR A 292 -4.45 -13.16 -6.27
C TYR A 292 -5.68 -13.24 -7.18
N GLU A 293 -6.19 -14.44 -7.44
CA GLU A 293 -7.43 -14.64 -8.21
C GLU A 293 -8.62 -13.93 -7.56
N GLN A 294 -8.74 -14.04 -6.23
CA GLN A 294 -9.77 -13.32 -5.48
C GLN A 294 -9.62 -11.80 -5.61
N ASN A 295 -8.39 -11.29 -5.57
CA ASN A 295 -8.08 -9.88 -5.74
C ASN A 295 -8.38 -9.36 -7.16
N CYS A 296 -8.30 -10.24 -8.15
CA CYS A 296 -8.61 -9.96 -9.56
C CYS A 296 -10.08 -10.23 -9.93
N THR A 297 -10.92 -10.62 -8.97
CA THR A 297 -12.31 -11.02 -9.25
C THR A 297 -13.10 -9.89 -9.89
N ARG A 298 -13.70 -10.16 -11.06
CA ARG A 298 -14.59 -9.26 -11.78
C ARG A 298 -16.01 -9.80 -11.81
N ILE A 299 -16.97 -8.97 -11.41
CA ILE A 299 -18.39 -9.28 -11.28
C ILE A 299 -19.16 -8.39 -12.25
N SER A 300 -20.06 -8.98 -13.02
CA SER A 300 -20.94 -8.23 -13.93
C SER A 300 -21.88 -7.31 -13.16
N THR A 301 -22.12 -6.12 -13.70
CA THR A 301 -23.07 -5.13 -13.16
C THR A 301 -24.45 -5.73 -12.85
N GLY A 302 -24.99 -6.60 -13.71
CA GLY A 302 -26.28 -7.27 -13.46
C GLY A 302 -26.29 -8.08 -12.16
N LYS A 303 -25.42 -9.10 -12.07
CA LYS A 303 -25.28 -9.93 -10.85
C LYS A 303 -25.01 -9.11 -9.59
N LEU A 304 -24.20 -8.06 -9.68
CA LEU A 304 -23.93 -7.19 -8.54
C LEU A 304 -25.21 -6.47 -8.07
N ASN A 305 -25.99 -5.92 -9.00
CA ASN A 305 -27.24 -5.26 -8.65
C ASN A 305 -28.28 -6.22 -8.08
N ASP A 306 -28.39 -7.44 -8.62
CA ASP A 306 -29.29 -8.47 -8.08
C ASP A 306 -28.97 -8.74 -6.60
N ILE A 307 -27.68 -8.95 -6.28
CA ILE A 307 -27.21 -9.20 -4.91
C ILE A 307 -27.42 -7.99 -3.99
N ILE A 308 -27.17 -6.77 -4.47
CA ILE A 308 -27.39 -5.55 -3.69
C ILE A 308 -28.88 -5.33 -3.43
N SER A 309 -29.73 -5.54 -4.42
CA SER A 309 -31.19 -5.46 -4.26
C SER A 309 -31.71 -6.50 -3.26
N GLU A 310 -31.17 -7.73 -3.31
CA GLU A 310 -31.47 -8.77 -2.32
C GLU A 310 -31.06 -8.34 -0.92
N ALA A 311 -29.83 -7.81 -0.74
CA ALA A 311 -29.34 -7.31 0.55
C ALA A 311 -30.22 -6.18 1.11
N VAL A 312 -30.59 -5.21 0.27
CA VAL A 312 -31.45 -4.08 0.68
C VAL A 312 -32.85 -4.56 1.07
N THR A 313 -33.35 -5.63 0.44
CA THR A 313 -34.65 -6.24 0.76
C THR A 313 -34.59 -7.02 2.08
N MET A 314 -33.50 -7.77 2.33
CA MET A 314 -33.32 -8.51 3.57
C MET A 314 -33.13 -7.63 4.79
N ASN A 315 -32.46 -6.48 4.62
CA ASN A 315 -32.24 -5.52 5.69
C ASN A 315 -32.37 -4.11 5.13
N GLU A 316 -33.51 -3.48 5.40
CA GLU A 316 -33.78 -2.13 4.89
C GLU A 316 -32.80 -1.10 5.48
N PRO A 317 -32.36 -0.10 4.70
CA PRO A 317 -31.52 0.97 5.21
C PRO A 317 -32.21 1.76 6.33
N PRO A 318 -31.48 2.16 7.38
CA PRO A 318 -32.04 2.96 8.46
C PRO A 318 -32.52 4.34 7.95
N VAL A 319 -33.58 4.86 8.56
CA VAL A 319 -34.06 6.23 8.33
C VAL A 319 -33.28 7.16 9.23
N ASN A 320 -32.66 8.20 8.65
CA ASN A 320 -31.93 9.21 9.41
C ASN A 320 -32.54 10.59 9.15
N ALA A 321 -32.86 11.33 10.21
CA ALA A 321 -33.50 12.65 10.14
C ALA A 321 -34.73 12.72 9.18
N GLY A 322 -35.55 11.66 9.17
CA GLY A 322 -36.75 11.56 8.30
C GLY A 322 -36.46 11.26 6.82
N ARG A 323 -35.19 11.08 6.43
CA ARG A 323 -34.78 10.70 5.07
C ARG A 323 -34.32 9.24 5.04
N ARG A 324 -34.75 8.52 3.99
CA ARG A 324 -34.36 7.12 3.76
C ARG A 324 -33.26 7.06 2.71
N LEU A 325 -32.22 6.27 2.99
CA LEU A 325 -31.21 5.92 1.99
C LEU A 325 -31.88 5.11 0.86
N ARG A 326 -31.71 5.58 -0.37
CA ARG A 326 -32.16 4.88 -1.58
C ARG A 326 -30.92 4.46 -2.35
N VAL A 327 -30.75 3.15 -2.52
CA VAL A 327 -29.73 2.57 -3.41
C VAL A 327 -30.35 2.42 -4.78
N TYR A 328 -29.72 3.00 -5.80
CA TYR A 328 -30.23 2.98 -7.17
C TYR A 328 -29.64 1.83 -7.98
N TYR A 329 -28.30 1.83 -8.07
CA TYR A 329 -27.55 0.81 -8.77
C TYR A 329 -26.12 0.77 -8.25
N SER A 330 -25.38 -0.25 -8.66
CA SER A 330 -24.01 -0.49 -8.27
C SER A 330 -23.21 -1.03 -9.46
N THR A 331 -21.91 -0.75 -9.48
CA THR A 331 -20.99 -1.21 -10.52
C THR A 331 -19.64 -1.55 -9.89
N GLN A 332 -18.84 -2.37 -10.56
CA GLN A 332 -17.46 -2.60 -10.19
C GLN A 332 -16.55 -1.69 -11.04
N ALA A 333 -15.86 -0.76 -10.39
CA ALA A 333 -14.96 0.19 -11.04
C ALA A 333 -13.55 -0.37 -11.27
N GLY A 334 -13.12 -1.38 -10.50
CA GLY A 334 -11.78 -1.91 -10.59
C GLY A 334 -11.58 -3.24 -9.89
N ILE A 335 -10.40 -3.80 -10.13
CA ILE A 335 -9.84 -4.98 -9.47
C ILE A 335 -8.54 -4.56 -8.76
N LYS A 336 -7.98 -5.45 -7.92
CA LYS A 336 -6.75 -5.19 -7.16
C LYS A 336 -6.77 -3.91 -6.28
N PRO A 337 -7.74 -3.77 -5.35
CA PRO A 337 -8.76 -4.74 -4.97
C PRO A 337 -10.10 -4.55 -5.68
N PRO A 338 -11.01 -5.55 -5.62
CA PRO A 338 -12.38 -5.41 -6.11
C PRO A 338 -13.02 -4.16 -5.51
N THR A 339 -13.29 -3.18 -6.38
CA THR A 339 -13.77 -1.85 -5.99
C THR A 339 -15.16 -1.63 -6.56
N PHE A 340 -16.14 -1.56 -5.67
CA PHE A 340 -17.55 -1.38 -5.98
C PHE A 340 -17.96 0.07 -5.74
N ILE A 341 -18.67 0.66 -6.70
CA ILE A 341 -19.34 1.95 -6.55
C ILE A 341 -20.83 1.68 -6.36
N ILE A 342 -21.41 2.22 -5.28
CA ILE A 342 -22.85 2.14 -5.01
C ILE A 342 -23.42 3.55 -5.13
N PHE A 343 -24.37 3.73 -6.04
CA PHE A 343 -25.03 5.00 -6.31
C PHE A 343 -26.27 5.13 -5.44
N VAL A 344 -26.31 6.20 -4.66
CA VAL A 344 -27.37 6.49 -3.68
C VAL A 344 -27.91 7.91 -3.84
N ASN A 345 -28.99 8.23 -3.14
CA ASN A 345 -29.55 9.58 -3.10
C ASN A 345 -28.67 10.58 -2.36
N GLU A 346 -28.20 10.23 -1.16
CA GLU A 346 -27.37 11.07 -0.30
C GLU A 346 -26.31 10.16 0.36
N PRO A 347 -25.01 10.29 0.00
CA PRO A 347 -23.94 9.46 0.56
C PRO A 347 -23.85 9.50 2.08
N GLU A 348 -24.19 10.63 2.70
CA GLU A 348 -24.14 10.87 4.13
C GLU A 348 -25.14 10.00 4.91
N LEU A 349 -26.20 9.52 4.24
CA LEU A 349 -27.17 8.59 4.82
C LEU A 349 -26.62 7.16 4.95
N MET A 350 -25.50 6.84 4.27
CA MET A 350 -24.84 5.53 4.37
C MET A 350 -24.00 5.44 5.64
N HIS A 351 -24.64 5.06 6.75
CA HIS A 351 -23.93 4.81 8.00
C HIS A 351 -22.94 3.63 7.89
N PHE A 352 -21.83 3.68 8.64
CA PHE A 352 -20.75 2.68 8.57
C PHE A 352 -21.25 1.24 8.83
N SER A 353 -22.25 1.08 9.71
CA SER A 353 -22.81 -0.23 10.03
C SER A 353 -23.52 -0.86 8.83
N TYR A 354 -24.27 -0.06 8.06
CA TYR A 354 -24.95 -0.52 6.86
C TYR A 354 -23.96 -0.79 5.73
N ARG A 355 -22.93 0.05 5.59
CA ARG A 355 -21.81 -0.19 4.67
C ARG A 355 -21.13 -1.53 4.97
N ARG A 356 -20.84 -1.83 6.24
CA ARG A 356 -20.24 -3.10 6.67
C ARG A 356 -21.18 -4.29 6.45
N TYR A 357 -22.49 -4.10 6.64
CA TYR A 357 -23.49 -5.10 6.29
C TYR A 357 -23.44 -5.45 4.80
N LEU A 358 -23.47 -4.44 3.91
CA LEU A 358 -23.35 -4.65 2.46
C LEU A 358 -22.02 -5.31 2.10
N GLU A 359 -20.92 -4.88 2.71
CA GLU A 359 -19.60 -5.51 2.51
C GLU A 359 -19.64 -7.01 2.81
N ASN A 360 -20.13 -7.38 3.99
CA ASN A 360 -20.24 -8.77 4.40
C ASN A 360 -21.17 -9.58 3.48
N TYR A 361 -22.26 -8.95 3.01
CA TYR A 361 -23.20 -9.58 2.10
C TYR A 361 -22.54 -9.87 0.75
N ILE A 362 -21.89 -8.88 0.13
CA ILE A 362 -21.14 -9.04 -1.13
C ILE A 362 -20.10 -10.14 -0.98
N ARG A 363 -19.29 -10.10 0.10
CA ARG A 363 -18.27 -11.12 0.37
C ARG A 363 -18.84 -12.52 0.48
N LYS A 364 -19.98 -12.67 1.17
CA LYS A 364 -20.62 -13.97 1.33
C LYS A 364 -21.21 -14.48 0.01
N SER A 365 -21.90 -13.63 -0.74
CA SER A 365 -22.60 -14.02 -1.97
C SER A 365 -21.64 -14.37 -3.11
N PHE A 366 -20.49 -13.69 -3.19
CA PHE A 366 -19.46 -13.96 -4.21
C PHE A 366 -18.26 -14.76 -3.67
N GLU A 367 -18.34 -15.24 -2.42
CA GLU A 367 -17.28 -15.97 -1.71
C GLU A 367 -15.90 -15.29 -1.71
N ILE A 368 -15.87 -13.95 -1.76
CA ILE A 368 -14.62 -13.17 -1.84
C ILE A 368 -13.81 -13.31 -0.55
N LYS A 369 -12.71 -14.04 -0.64
CA LYS A 369 -11.76 -14.33 0.45
C LYS A 369 -10.39 -13.73 0.14
N ALA A 370 -9.51 -13.67 1.13
CA ALA A 370 -8.10 -13.30 0.98
C ALA A 370 -7.79 -11.89 0.43
N THR A 371 -8.80 -11.11 0.02
CA THR A 371 -8.63 -9.74 -0.45
C THR A 371 -9.56 -8.77 0.30
N PRO A 372 -9.11 -7.52 0.56
CA PRO A 372 -10.05 -6.45 0.88
C PRO A 372 -11.01 -6.22 -0.30
N ILE A 373 -12.17 -5.62 -0.02
CA ILE A 373 -13.03 -5.03 -1.04
C ILE A 373 -13.21 -3.55 -0.71
N ARG A 374 -13.25 -2.70 -1.72
CA ARG A 374 -13.48 -1.26 -1.54
C ARG A 374 -14.91 -0.93 -1.96
N ILE A 375 -15.67 -0.31 -1.07
CA ILE A 375 -17.01 0.19 -1.38
C ILE A 375 -16.97 1.71 -1.37
N ILE A 376 -17.20 2.33 -2.52
CA ILE A 376 -17.28 3.78 -2.70
C ILE A 376 -18.76 4.14 -2.84
N ILE A 377 -19.22 5.11 -2.07
CA ILE A 377 -20.60 5.59 -2.12
C ILE A 377 -20.61 6.88 -2.93
N ARG A 378 -21.43 6.94 -3.98
CA ARG A 378 -21.59 8.14 -4.80
C ARG A 378 -23.04 8.58 -4.82
N LYS A 379 -23.24 9.90 -4.89
CA LYS A 379 -24.55 10.47 -5.19
C LYS A 379 -24.86 10.21 -6.65
N ARG A 380 -26.07 9.75 -6.96
CA ARG A 380 -26.55 9.66 -8.34
C ARG A 380 -26.74 11.07 -8.89
N GLU A 381 -26.02 11.41 -9.96
CA GLU A 381 -26.27 12.64 -10.72
C GLU A 381 -27.42 12.41 -11.70
N ARG A 382 -28.19 13.48 -11.98
CA ARG A 382 -29.38 13.39 -12.84
C ARG A 382 -29.06 13.07 -14.31
N SER A 383 -27.79 13.14 -14.71
CA SER A 383 -27.30 12.94 -16.08
C SER A 383 -26.91 11.49 -16.43
N ASP A 384 -26.83 10.57 -15.46
CA ASP A 384 -26.39 9.17 -15.70
C ASP A 384 -27.50 8.26 -16.28
N THR A 385 -28.44 8.83 -17.04
CA THR A 385 -29.49 8.09 -17.74
C THR A 385 -29.46 8.46 -19.20
N ASP A 386 -28.61 7.76 -19.94
CA ASP A 386 -28.89 7.39 -21.33
C ASP A 386 -29.33 5.93 -21.37
#